data_AF-A0A942JHQ2-F1
#
_entry.id   AF-A0A942JHQ2-F1
#
_cell.length_a   1.000
_cell.length_b   1.000
_cell.length_c   1.000
_cell.angle_alpha   90.00
_cell.angle_beta   90.00
_cell.angle_gamma   90.00
#
_symmetry.space_group_name_H-M   'P 1'
#
loop_
_entity.id
_entity.type
_entity.pdbx_description
1 polymer ?
#
loop_
_entity_poly.entity_id
_entity_poly.type
_entity_poly.pdbx_seq_one_letter_code
_entity_poly.pdbx_strand_id
1 'polypeptide(L)'
;QYIVADQSFQAGNHNVVVRASRLNVRQGPGTTYPVVTTLVQDQLTQVTGKIGEWFQVRVSGKTGFIHQEWVTPVTEENPVQGSVSVPLARVLVSVLNMRGGKGTEFPVVTKLNLGMLVAVLEEGTWSKIMLENGVIGYVLSEYVENVGGQALARISANMVNERSGPDTTFSILATHPAGKTLAFSGWDGSWVKVSSTSGTGYILGNLLSFAFTTAPIDFTLPPAIGIQGFVVAVDAGHGGPDPGAIGVNGLREKNINFTMALKLRALLVAAGAEVVMTRVGDYTLSIDERIGIAHNAGADLFVSIHNNAHPSSAVSGTQTFYGVTLGSFNLGHQVHRRLVGLGMEDKGLLNANFGVLVRTKIPAILTETGFLSNPDDAALLAQETFINHAVQAHFEGIHEWLVTKR
;
A
#
# COMPACT_ATOMS: atom_id res chain seq x y z
N GLN A 1 -7.15 33.28 35.03
CA GLN A 1 -6.25 33.58 33.89
C GLN A 1 -6.31 32.40 32.94
N TYR A 2 -6.81 32.60 31.72
CA TYR A 2 -6.83 31.55 30.70
C TYR A 2 -5.41 31.38 30.17
N ILE A 3 -4.81 30.21 30.41
CA ILE A 3 -3.48 29.87 29.90
C ILE A 3 -3.68 29.36 28.47
N VAL A 4 -3.08 30.06 27.51
CA VAL A 4 -3.12 29.72 26.08
C VAL A 4 -2.23 28.49 25.88
N ALA A 5 -2.79 27.43 25.28
CA ALA A 5 -2.02 26.27 24.87
C ALA A 5 -1.00 26.68 23.81
N ASP A 6 0.23 26.18 23.93
CA ASP A 6 1.29 26.41 22.96
C ASP A 6 0.86 25.87 21.58
N GLN A 7 0.63 26.79 20.63
CA GLN A 7 0.15 26.48 19.28
C GLN A 7 1.19 25.77 18.39
N SER A 8 2.38 25.47 18.91
CA SER A 8 3.44 24.74 18.19
C SER A 8 3.37 23.21 18.34
N PHE A 9 2.46 22.66 19.17
CA PHE A 9 2.32 21.21 19.33
C PHE A 9 1.55 20.60 18.15
N GLN A 10 2.27 20.20 17.10
CA GLN A 10 1.75 19.47 15.95
C GLN A 10 1.16 18.12 16.39
N ALA A 11 -0.01 17.76 15.86
CA ALA A 11 -0.69 16.50 16.11
C ALA A 11 0.08 15.30 15.51
N GLY A 12 1.13 14.85 16.21
CA GLY A 12 1.84 13.59 15.97
C GLY A 12 1.65 12.63 17.15
N ASN A 13 1.99 11.34 16.97
CA ASN A 13 1.99 10.34 18.04
C ASN A 13 3.13 10.60 19.04
N HIS A 14 2.96 11.61 19.91
CA HIS A 14 3.93 11.96 20.95
C HIS A 14 3.78 11.03 22.17
N ASN A 15 4.17 9.78 22.02
CA ASN A 15 4.21 8.85 23.15
C ASN A 15 5.47 9.10 24.00
N VAL A 16 5.34 8.99 25.32
CA VAL A 16 6.45 9.10 26.27
C VAL A 16 6.45 7.91 27.23
N VAL A 17 7.62 7.55 27.73
CA VAL A 17 7.83 6.45 28.67
C VAL A 17 8.25 7.02 30.02
N VAL A 18 7.59 6.59 31.10
CA VAL A 18 7.90 7.03 32.47
C VAL A 18 9.21 6.45 32.97
N ARG A 19 10.07 7.29 33.58
CA ARG A 19 11.37 6.89 34.15
C ARG A 19 11.40 6.88 35.67
N ALA A 20 10.44 7.53 36.32
CA ALA A 20 10.29 7.46 37.76
C ALA A 20 9.63 6.14 38.18
N SER A 21 10.07 5.57 39.31
CA SER A 21 9.41 4.42 39.97
C SER A 21 7.91 4.63 40.15
N ARG A 22 7.52 5.88 40.43
CA ARG A 22 6.13 6.34 40.49
C ARG A 22 6.07 7.81 40.08
N LEU A 23 5.24 8.12 39.09
CA LEU A 23 5.03 9.48 38.59
C LEU A 23 3.58 9.93 38.85
N ASN A 24 3.42 11.04 39.56
CA ASN A 24 2.09 11.61 39.82
C ASN A 24 1.54 12.30 38.58
N VAL A 25 0.32 11.95 38.19
CA VAL A 25 -0.48 12.67 37.18
C VAL A 25 -1.36 13.66 37.92
N ARG A 26 -1.21 14.96 37.65
CA ARG A 26 -1.86 16.04 38.41
C ARG A 26 -2.98 16.73 37.63
N GLN A 27 -3.92 17.37 38.32
CA GLN A 27 -5.04 18.09 37.66
C GLN A 27 -4.60 19.30 36.84
N GLY A 28 -3.42 19.87 37.15
CA GLY A 28 -2.87 21.04 36.46
C GLY A 28 -1.33 21.01 36.40
N PRO A 29 -0.73 21.92 35.61
CA PRO A 29 0.71 21.96 35.36
C PRO A 29 1.47 22.58 36.54
N GLY A 30 1.66 21.78 37.60
CA GLY A 30 2.38 22.21 38.80
C GLY A 30 2.28 21.19 39.94
N THR A 31 3.24 21.21 40.86
CA THR A 31 3.30 20.27 42.00
C THR A 31 2.24 20.52 43.08
N THR A 32 1.61 21.70 43.09
CA THR A 32 0.54 22.09 44.03
C THR A 32 -0.84 21.56 43.62
N TYR A 33 -1.02 21.13 42.37
CA TYR A 33 -2.29 20.58 41.90
C TYR A 33 -2.54 19.16 42.47
N PRO A 34 -3.81 18.81 42.77
CA PRO A 34 -4.17 17.47 43.25
C PRO A 34 -3.72 16.36 42.30
N VAL A 35 -3.32 15.22 42.86
CA VAL A 35 -2.99 14.01 42.09
C VAL A 35 -4.29 13.33 41.66
N VAL A 36 -4.41 13.05 40.36
CA VAL A 36 -5.56 12.39 39.73
C VAL A 36 -5.37 10.88 39.65
N THR A 37 -4.14 10.46 39.34
CA THR A 37 -3.70 9.07 39.26
C THR A 37 -2.17 9.03 39.29
N THR A 38 -1.58 7.84 39.23
CA THR A 38 -0.13 7.66 39.10
C THR A 38 0.21 6.77 37.93
N LEU A 39 1.34 7.07 37.29
CA LEU A 39 2.00 6.20 36.35
C LEU A 39 3.14 5.47 37.05
N VAL A 40 3.44 4.25 36.62
CA VAL A 40 4.58 3.47 37.11
C VAL A 40 5.76 3.57 36.14
N GLN A 41 6.95 3.19 36.61
CA GLN A 41 8.14 3.13 35.75
C GLN A 41 7.87 2.30 34.50
N ASP A 42 8.39 2.81 33.39
CA ASP A 42 8.27 2.30 32.04
C ASP A 42 6.84 2.21 31.47
N GLN A 43 5.87 2.82 32.15
CA GLN A 43 4.52 2.96 31.60
C GLN A 43 4.53 3.90 30.39
N LEU A 44 3.99 3.43 29.26
CA LEU A 44 3.75 4.26 28.08
C LEU A 44 2.55 5.19 28.33
N THR A 45 2.66 6.43 27.88
CA THR A 45 1.57 7.38 27.95
C THR A 45 1.61 8.34 26.77
N GLN A 46 0.42 8.67 26.25
CA GLN A 46 0.27 9.61 25.15
C GLN A 46 0.28 11.04 25.70
N VAL A 47 1.15 11.88 25.13
CA VAL A 47 1.14 13.33 25.34
C VAL A 47 0.17 13.96 24.35
N THR A 48 -0.79 14.69 24.88
CA THR A 48 -1.89 15.36 24.15
C THR A 48 -1.70 16.87 24.08
N GLY A 49 -0.72 17.40 24.79
CA GLY A 49 -0.38 18.82 24.81
C GLY A 49 0.75 19.12 25.80
N LYS A 50 1.21 20.36 25.84
CA LYS A 50 2.28 20.83 26.72
C LYS A 50 1.95 22.22 27.26
N ILE A 51 2.22 22.46 28.54
CA ILE A 51 2.18 23.79 29.17
C ILE A 51 3.46 23.96 29.97
N GLY A 52 4.38 24.81 29.50
CA GLY A 52 5.72 24.91 30.08
C GLY A 52 6.41 23.55 30.13
N GLU A 53 6.96 23.16 31.28
CA GLU A 53 7.65 21.87 31.47
C GLU A 53 6.69 20.69 31.75
N TRP A 54 5.38 20.91 31.65
CA TRP A 54 4.36 19.91 31.97
C TRP A 54 3.67 19.39 30.70
N PHE A 55 3.70 18.08 30.51
CA PHE A 55 2.97 17.38 29.47
C PHE A 55 1.55 17.06 29.94
N GLN A 56 0.56 17.43 29.12
CA GLN A 56 -0.82 16.98 29.27
C GLN A 56 -0.95 15.57 28.72
N VAL A 57 -1.48 14.66 29.53
CA VAL A 57 -1.59 13.23 29.23
C VAL A 57 -2.99 12.73 29.50
N ARG A 58 -3.38 11.68 28.78
CA ARG A 58 -4.64 10.95 29.02
C ARG A 58 -4.32 9.55 29.54
N VAL A 59 -4.81 9.24 30.75
CA VAL A 59 -4.52 7.99 31.46
C VAL A 59 -5.82 7.42 32.00
N SER A 60 -6.18 6.20 31.56
CA SER A 60 -7.42 5.50 31.98
C SER A 60 -8.68 6.36 31.86
N GLY A 61 -8.81 7.08 30.73
CA GLY A 61 -9.94 7.97 30.45
C GLY A 61 -9.88 9.35 31.12
N LYS A 62 -8.97 9.57 32.07
CA LYS A 62 -8.78 10.86 32.76
C LYS A 62 -7.68 11.69 32.11
N THR A 63 -7.85 13.00 32.09
CA THR A 63 -6.83 13.96 31.63
C THR A 63 -6.08 14.52 32.84
N GLY A 64 -4.75 14.67 32.72
CA GLY A 64 -3.93 15.33 33.73
C GLY A 64 -2.56 15.71 33.19
N PHE A 65 -1.64 16.11 34.08
CA PHE A 65 -0.34 16.66 33.73
C PHE A 65 0.80 15.92 34.44
N ILE A 66 1.88 15.65 33.72
CA ILE A 66 3.13 15.08 34.23
C ILE A 66 4.31 15.98 33.85
N HIS A 67 5.37 15.99 34.65
CA HIS A 67 6.54 16.82 34.37
C HIS A 67 7.49 16.11 33.39
N GLN A 68 8.02 16.84 32.40
CA GLN A 68 8.76 16.25 31.29
C GLN A 68 10.08 15.59 31.70
N GLU A 69 10.69 15.99 32.82
CA GLU A 69 11.96 15.40 33.31
C GLU A 69 11.83 13.92 33.68
N TRP A 70 10.62 13.45 33.98
CA TRP A 70 10.36 12.07 34.43
C TRP A 70 9.94 11.15 33.30
N VAL A 71 10.02 11.61 32.06
CA VAL A 71 9.65 10.81 30.90
C VAL A 71 10.67 10.96 29.79
N THR A 72 10.77 9.94 28.94
CA THR A 72 11.58 9.99 27.71
C THR A 72 10.65 9.92 26.51
N PRO A 73 10.80 10.79 25.50
CA PRO A 73 10.09 10.67 24.23
C PRO A 73 10.33 9.31 23.59
N VAL A 74 9.28 8.68 23.07
CA VAL A 74 9.41 7.57 22.14
C VAL A 74 9.66 8.18 20.77
N THR A 75 10.92 8.22 20.35
CA THR A 75 11.26 8.56 18.96
C THR A 75 10.98 7.35 18.08
N GLU A 76 10.17 7.53 17.03
CA GLU A 76 10.18 6.59 15.91
C GLU A 76 11.58 6.65 15.28
N GLU A 77 12.36 5.58 15.45
CA GLU A 77 13.59 5.41 14.68
C GLU A 77 13.18 4.90 13.30
N ASN A 78 13.59 5.61 12.25
CA ASN A 78 13.58 5.03 10.91
C ASN A 78 14.42 3.75 10.91
N PRO A 79 14.05 2.71 10.14
CA PRO A 79 14.84 1.51 10.00
C PRO A 79 16.30 1.87 9.72
N VAL A 80 17.24 1.23 10.44
CA VAL A 80 18.68 1.45 10.24
C VAL A 80 18.98 1.28 8.74
N GLN A 81 19.65 2.28 8.15
CA GLN A 81 19.98 2.29 6.73
C GLN A 81 20.85 1.06 6.41
N GLY A 82 20.37 0.17 5.51
CA GLY A 82 21.02 -1.11 5.21
C GLY A 82 20.48 -2.33 6.01
N SER A 83 19.44 -2.16 6.83
CA SER A 83 18.71 -3.28 7.43
C SER A 83 17.95 -4.07 6.37
N VAL A 84 17.93 -5.40 6.50
CA VAL A 84 17.16 -6.28 5.63
C VAL A 84 15.68 -6.01 5.88
N SER A 85 14.98 -5.49 4.88
CA SER A 85 13.53 -5.30 4.93
C SER A 85 12.82 -6.52 4.38
N VAL A 86 11.71 -6.91 5.00
CA VAL A 86 10.84 -7.95 4.47
C VAL A 86 9.87 -7.28 3.48
N PRO A 87 9.96 -7.58 2.18
CA PRO A 87 9.13 -6.93 1.18
C PRO A 87 7.67 -7.34 1.30
N LEU A 88 6.77 -6.46 0.83
CA LEU A 88 5.35 -6.76 0.73
C LEU A 88 5.00 -7.21 -0.69
N ALA A 89 4.06 -8.15 -0.76
CA ALA A 89 3.41 -8.55 -2.00
C ALA A 89 1.89 -8.47 -1.86
N ARG A 90 1.20 -8.43 -3.00
CA ARG A 90 -0.25 -8.36 -3.13
C ARG A 90 -0.79 -9.63 -3.77
N VAL A 91 -1.85 -10.17 -3.21
CA VAL A 91 -2.58 -11.32 -3.78
C VAL A 91 -3.30 -10.93 -5.06
N LEU A 92 -3.10 -11.71 -6.13
CA LEU A 92 -3.59 -11.43 -7.49
C LEU A 92 -4.88 -12.17 -7.87
N VAL A 93 -5.32 -13.10 -7.03
CA VAL A 93 -6.50 -13.95 -7.28
C VAL A 93 -7.56 -13.74 -6.22
N SER A 94 -8.82 -13.98 -6.58
CA SER A 94 -9.98 -13.75 -5.69
C SER A 94 -9.90 -14.53 -4.39
N VAL A 95 -9.46 -15.78 -4.45
CA VAL A 95 -9.25 -16.66 -3.29
C VAL A 95 -7.97 -17.48 -3.50
N LEU A 96 -6.95 -17.22 -2.69
CA LEU A 96 -5.68 -17.94 -2.68
C LEU A 96 -5.58 -18.80 -1.43
N ASN A 97 -5.37 -20.11 -1.59
CA ASN A 97 -5.10 -20.98 -0.44
C ASN A 97 -3.65 -20.78 0.02
N MET A 98 -3.49 -20.27 1.25
CA MET A 98 -2.20 -20.27 1.94
C MET A 98 -2.03 -21.61 2.66
N ARG A 99 -0.92 -22.29 2.44
CA ARG A 99 -0.69 -23.67 2.88
C ARG A 99 0.42 -23.79 3.93
N GLY A 100 0.42 -24.91 4.65
CA GLY A 100 1.42 -25.19 5.68
C GLY A 100 2.81 -25.54 5.15
N GLY A 101 2.96 -25.78 3.85
CA GLY A 101 4.22 -26.15 3.20
C GLY A 101 4.22 -25.88 1.70
N LYS A 102 5.36 -26.15 1.06
CA LYS A 102 5.62 -25.92 -0.37
C LYS A 102 4.97 -27.02 -1.22
N GLY A 103 3.68 -26.89 -1.52
CA GLY A 103 2.96 -27.86 -2.35
C GLY A 103 1.46 -27.91 -2.08
N THR A 104 0.70 -28.52 -2.99
CA THR A 104 -0.77 -28.62 -2.89
C THR A 104 -1.26 -29.71 -1.95
N GLU A 105 -0.37 -30.63 -1.58
CA GLU A 105 -0.56 -31.71 -0.61
C GLU A 105 -0.58 -31.20 0.84
N PHE A 106 -0.01 -30.02 1.10
CA PHE A 106 -0.02 -29.43 2.43
C PHE A 106 -1.39 -28.84 2.77
N PRO A 107 -1.83 -28.95 4.04
CA PRO A 107 -3.12 -28.43 4.48
C PRO A 107 -3.20 -26.91 4.27
N VAL A 108 -4.41 -26.45 3.95
CA VAL A 108 -4.71 -25.02 3.86
C VAL A 108 -4.75 -24.44 5.28
N VAL A 109 -3.87 -23.47 5.55
CA VAL A 109 -3.82 -22.72 6.80
C VAL A 109 -4.94 -21.67 6.81
N THR A 110 -5.08 -20.92 5.72
CA THR A 110 -6.18 -19.96 5.53
C THR A 110 -6.35 -19.60 4.06
N LYS A 111 -7.37 -18.80 3.74
CA LYS A 111 -7.62 -18.24 2.42
C LYS A 111 -7.32 -16.75 2.42
N LEU A 112 -6.63 -16.29 1.38
CA LEU A 112 -6.30 -14.90 1.17
C LEU A 112 -7.15 -14.36 0.03
N ASN A 113 -7.65 -13.14 0.20
CA ASN A 113 -8.48 -12.50 -0.80
C ASN A 113 -7.63 -11.64 -1.72
N LEU A 114 -8.15 -11.38 -2.92
CA LEU A 114 -7.56 -10.44 -3.86
C LEU A 114 -7.15 -9.13 -3.16
N GLY A 115 -5.99 -8.62 -3.52
CA GLY A 115 -5.52 -7.30 -3.09
C GLY A 115 -4.94 -7.30 -1.68
N MET A 116 -5.12 -8.38 -0.92
CA MET A 116 -4.55 -8.55 0.42
C MET A 116 -3.03 -8.45 0.34
N LEU A 117 -2.46 -7.66 1.24
CA LEU A 117 -1.03 -7.55 1.41
C LEU A 117 -0.51 -8.72 2.26
N VAL A 118 0.64 -9.23 1.87
CA VAL A 118 1.38 -10.27 2.56
C VAL A 118 2.85 -9.89 2.60
N ALA A 119 3.54 -10.21 3.68
CA ALA A 119 4.99 -10.05 3.76
C ALA A 119 5.67 -11.28 3.16
N VAL A 120 6.65 -11.13 2.28
CA VAL A 120 7.35 -12.23 1.62
C VAL A 120 8.64 -12.52 2.38
N LEU A 121 8.67 -13.65 3.10
CA LEU A 121 9.78 -14.06 3.95
C LEU A 121 10.86 -14.83 3.17
N GLU A 122 10.45 -15.58 2.15
CA GLU A 122 11.33 -16.39 1.30
C GLU A 122 10.69 -16.47 -0.09
N GLU A 123 11.45 -16.14 -1.12
CA GLU A 123 11.03 -16.28 -2.51
C GLU A 123 11.35 -17.69 -3.05
N GLY A 124 10.56 -18.14 -4.03
CA GLY A 124 10.74 -19.42 -4.71
C GLY A 124 9.58 -19.70 -5.65
N THR A 125 9.35 -20.94 -6.08
CA THR A 125 8.09 -21.32 -6.76
C THR A 125 6.90 -21.24 -5.80
N TRP A 126 7.14 -21.60 -4.54
CA TRP A 126 6.23 -21.40 -3.42
C TRP A 126 6.86 -20.38 -2.48
N SER A 127 6.42 -19.13 -2.55
CA SER A 127 6.84 -18.08 -1.63
C SER A 127 6.34 -18.37 -0.21
N LYS A 128 7.23 -18.26 0.76
CA LYS A 128 6.88 -18.24 2.18
C LYS A 128 6.41 -16.83 2.51
N ILE A 129 5.19 -16.71 3.01
CA ILE A 129 4.56 -15.43 3.31
C ILE A 129 4.13 -15.37 4.77
N MET A 130 3.92 -14.14 5.24
CA MET A 130 3.35 -13.85 6.54
C MET A 130 2.20 -12.84 6.40
N LEU A 131 1.15 -13.04 7.18
CA LEU A 131 0.04 -12.10 7.34
C LEU A 131 0.33 -11.09 8.44
N GLU A 132 -0.40 -9.98 8.48
CA GLU A 132 -0.17 -8.90 9.47
C GLU A 132 -0.34 -9.38 10.93
N ASN A 133 -1.17 -10.42 11.14
CA ASN A 133 -1.34 -11.07 12.44
C ASN A 133 -0.22 -12.07 12.79
N GLY A 134 0.84 -12.18 11.98
CA GLY A 134 1.98 -13.04 12.20
C GLY A 134 1.80 -14.49 11.73
N VAL A 135 0.66 -14.87 11.15
CA VAL A 135 0.46 -16.22 10.61
C VAL A 135 1.34 -16.42 9.39
N ILE A 136 2.13 -17.50 9.38
CA ILE A 136 3.05 -17.85 8.30
C ILE A 136 2.49 -19.02 7.50
N GLY A 137 2.69 -18.99 6.18
CA GLY A 137 2.38 -20.09 5.30
C GLY A 137 3.06 -19.95 3.93
N TYR A 138 2.63 -20.75 2.97
CA TYR A 138 3.19 -20.81 1.63
C TYR A 138 2.10 -20.59 0.59
N VAL A 139 2.43 -19.85 -0.47
CA VAL A 139 1.58 -19.62 -1.63
C VAL A 139 2.39 -19.80 -2.91
N LEU A 140 1.73 -20.13 -4.02
CA LEU A 140 2.38 -20.09 -5.34
C LEU A 140 2.73 -18.65 -5.69
N SER A 141 3.98 -18.43 -6.07
CA SER A 141 4.52 -17.08 -6.28
C SER A 141 3.90 -16.36 -7.45
N GLU A 142 3.34 -17.09 -8.43
CA GLU A 142 2.61 -16.47 -9.55
C GLU A 142 1.31 -15.77 -9.13
N TYR A 143 0.81 -16.02 -7.92
CA TYR A 143 -0.42 -15.42 -7.39
C TYR A 143 -0.16 -14.26 -6.42
N VAL A 144 1.09 -13.85 -6.27
CA VAL A 144 1.47 -12.68 -5.48
C VAL A 144 2.46 -11.83 -6.24
N GLU A 145 2.31 -10.51 -6.19
CA GLU A 145 3.21 -9.56 -6.85
C GLU A 145 3.81 -8.62 -5.81
N ASN A 146 5.13 -8.38 -5.87
CA ASN A 146 5.79 -7.40 -5.01
C ASN A 146 5.22 -6.00 -5.27
N VAL A 147 4.83 -5.29 -4.21
CA VAL A 147 4.21 -3.95 -4.31
C VAL A 147 5.04 -2.87 -3.64
N GLY A 148 6.32 -3.16 -3.36
CA GLY A 148 7.18 -2.29 -2.59
C GLY A 148 6.72 -2.12 -1.14
N GLY A 149 7.42 -1.26 -0.40
CA GLY A 149 7.25 -1.13 1.03
C GLY A 149 7.88 -2.27 1.82
N GLN A 150 7.54 -2.33 3.10
CA GLN A 150 8.16 -3.23 4.06
C GLN A 150 7.18 -3.64 5.17
N ALA A 151 7.34 -4.87 5.63
CA ALA A 151 6.77 -5.30 6.90
C ALA A 151 7.71 -4.91 8.05
N LEU A 152 7.16 -4.34 9.11
CA LEU A 152 7.87 -3.98 10.33
C LEU A 152 7.33 -4.76 11.53
N ALA A 153 8.21 -5.11 12.47
CA ALA A 153 7.84 -5.68 13.75
C ALA A 153 7.54 -4.55 14.73
N ARG A 154 6.30 -4.46 15.20
CA ARG A 154 5.85 -3.48 16.19
C ARG A 154 5.77 -4.11 17.57
N ILE A 155 6.47 -3.52 18.54
CA ILE A 155 6.39 -3.93 19.94
C ILE A 155 4.95 -3.80 20.44
N SER A 156 4.34 -4.89 20.90
CA SER A 156 2.95 -4.91 21.36
C SER A 156 2.80 -4.80 22.89
N ALA A 157 3.87 -5.08 23.64
CA ALA A 157 3.90 -5.03 25.11
C ALA A 157 4.71 -3.83 25.63
N ASN A 158 4.40 -3.36 26.85
CA ASN A 158 4.92 -2.08 27.39
C ASN A 158 6.44 -1.92 27.27
N MET A 159 7.21 -2.93 27.70
CA MET A 159 8.67 -2.96 27.58
C MET A 159 9.11 -4.37 27.21
N VAL A 160 9.80 -4.49 26.08
CA VAL A 160 10.23 -5.78 25.54
C VAL A 160 11.73 -5.78 25.37
N ASN A 161 12.38 -6.82 25.93
CA ASN A 161 13.81 -7.00 25.81
C ASN A 161 14.18 -7.59 24.45
N GLU A 162 15.05 -6.89 23.73
CA GLU A 162 15.83 -7.45 22.63
C GLU A 162 17.03 -8.20 23.23
N ARG A 163 17.22 -9.45 22.81
CA ARG A 163 18.27 -10.33 23.33
C ARG A 163 19.29 -10.70 22.27
N SER A 164 20.48 -11.07 22.70
CA SER A 164 21.56 -11.52 21.80
C SER A 164 21.33 -12.89 21.16
N GLY A 165 20.30 -13.63 21.60
CA GLY A 165 19.90 -14.92 21.04
C GLY A 165 18.46 -15.31 21.38
N PRO A 166 17.95 -16.41 20.79
CA PRO A 166 16.53 -16.78 20.76
C PRO A 166 16.05 -17.55 22.00
N ASP A 167 16.38 -17.07 23.20
CA ASP A 167 15.77 -17.49 24.46
C ASP A 167 16.06 -16.47 25.59
N THR A 168 15.51 -16.71 26.78
CA THR A 168 15.63 -15.81 27.93
C THR A 168 16.99 -15.86 28.65
N THR A 169 17.87 -16.80 28.31
CA THR A 169 19.21 -16.97 28.90
C THR A 169 20.25 -16.05 28.25
N PHE A 170 20.00 -15.61 27.01
CA PHE A 170 20.85 -14.66 26.31
C PHE A 170 20.80 -13.25 26.94
N SER A 171 21.92 -12.54 26.84
CA SER A 171 22.06 -11.17 27.35
C SER A 171 21.08 -10.22 26.68
N ILE A 172 20.59 -9.24 27.45
CA ILE A 172 19.74 -8.16 26.94
C ILE A 172 20.65 -7.17 26.18
N LEU A 173 20.35 -6.91 24.92
CA LEU A 173 21.02 -5.92 24.08
C LEU A 173 20.37 -4.55 24.23
N ALA A 174 19.04 -4.51 24.23
CA ALA A 174 18.23 -3.31 24.35
C ALA A 174 16.86 -3.63 24.95
N THR A 175 16.13 -2.59 25.37
CA THR A 175 14.72 -2.70 25.76
C THR A 175 13.91 -1.67 24.98
N HIS A 176 12.78 -2.09 24.42
CA HIS A 176 11.95 -1.26 23.55
C HIS A 176 10.55 -1.04 24.14
N PRO A 177 10.01 0.19 24.03
CA PRO A 177 8.66 0.47 24.47
C PRO A 177 7.60 -0.02 23.48
N ALA A 178 6.38 -0.25 23.97
CA ALA A 178 5.22 -0.52 23.13
C ALA A 178 5.05 0.53 22.02
N GLY A 179 4.67 0.07 20.82
CA GLY A 179 4.48 0.89 19.64
C GLY A 179 5.74 1.12 18.81
N LYS A 180 6.95 0.94 19.38
CA LYS A 180 8.20 1.03 18.60
C LYS A 180 8.18 0.00 17.47
N THR A 181 8.60 0.40 16.29
CA THR A 181 8.75 -0.47 15.12
C THR A 181 10.22 -0.78 14.88
N LEU A 182 10.51 -2.01 14.49
CA LEU A 182 11.85 -2.51 14.15
C LEU A 182 11.78 -3.24 12.81
N ALA A 183 12.86 -3.16 12.03
CA ALA A 183 13.06 -4.07 10.93
C ALA A 183 13.25 -5.49 11.48
N PHE A 184 12.84 -6.51 10.72
CA PHE A 184 13.04 -7.90 11.06
C PHE A 184 13.40 -8.70 9.81
N SER A 185 14.00 -9.87 9.99
CA SER A 185 14.49 -10.70 8.88
C SER A 185 14.03 -12.15 8.92
N GLY A 186 13.36 -12.58 10.00
CA GLY A 186 12.87 -13.94 10.11
C GLY A 186 12.64 -14.38 11.55
N TRP A 187 12.52 -15.69 11.72
CA TRP A 187 12.28 -16.35 13.00
C TRP A 187 13.35 -17.39 13.28
N ASP A 188 13.68 -17.55 14.55
CA ASP A 188 14.36 -18.70 15.12
C ASP A 188 13.46 -19.28 16.23
N GLY A 189 12.80 -20.39 15.91
CA GLY A 189 11.70 -20.91 16.73
C GLY A 189 10.60 -19.87 16.94
N SER A 190 10.34 -19.50 18.20
CA SER A 190 9.34 -18.49 18.57
C SER A 190 9.88 -17.06 18.62
N TRP A 191 11.17 -16.86 18.32
CA TRP A 191 11.84 -15.57 18.43
C TRP A 191 12.01 -14.93 17.06
N VAL A 192 11.66 -13.65 16.95
CA VAL A 192 11.82 -12.84 15.75
C VAL A 192 13.19 -12.20 15.77
N LYS A 193 13.95 -12.36 14.69
CA LYS A 193 15.23 -11.70 14.48
C LYS A 193 14.99 -10.26 14.02
N VAL A 194 15.29 -9.30 14.89
CA VAL A 194 15.08 -7.87 14.69
C VAL A 194 16.41 -7.13 14.47
N SER A 195 16.35 -5.98 13.82
CA SER A 195 17.48 -5.06 13.68
C SER A 195 17.19 -3.75 14.39
N SER A 196 18.09 -3.35 15.27
CA SER A 196 18.02 -2.10 16.04
C SER A 196 19.37 -1.36 15.98
N THR A 197 19.47 -0.22 16.66
CA THR A 197 20.73 0.52 16.83
C THR A 197 21.78 -0.28 17.61
N SER A 198 21.38 -1.30 18.37
CA SER A 198 22.28 -2.23 19.07
C SER A 198 22.78 -3.38 18.19
N GLY A 199 22.34 -3.46 16.93
CA GLY A 199 22.71 -4.50 15.98
C GLY A 199 21.57 -5.47 15.69
N THR A 200 21.89 -6.75 15.55
CA THR A 200 20.90 -7.82 15.36
C THR A 200 20.61 -8.50 16.69
N GLY A 201 19.33 -8.58 17.04
CA GLY A 201 18.86 -9.26 18.24
C GLY A 201 17.57 -10.03 18.03
N TYR A 202 17.02 -10.55 19.12
CA TYR A 202 15.88 -11.45 19.12
C TYR A 202 14.83 -11.00 20.12
N ILE A 203 13.58 -10.97 19.67
CA ILE A 203 12.40 -10.66 20.49
C ILE A 203 11.39 -11.79 20.37
N LEU A 204 10.79 -12.22 21.48
CA LEU A 204 9.77 -13.27 21.47
C LEU A 204 8.55 -12.81 20.66
N GLY A 205 8.13 -13.61 19.68
CA GLY A 205 7.16 -13.19 18.67
C GLY A 205 5.78 -12.82 19.21
N ASN A 206 5.34 -13.40 20.34
CA ASN A 206 4.07 -13.04 20.98
C ASN A 206 4.09 -11.65 21.66
N LEU A 207 5.26 -11.02 21.75
CA LEU A 207 5.44 -9.64 22.22
C LEU A 207 5.48 -8.64 21.05
N LEU A 208 5.19 -9.12 19.83
CA LEU A 208 5.16 -8.35 18.62
C LEU A 208 3.78 -8.40 17.96
N SER A 209 3.50 -7.34 17.22
CA SER A 209 2.53 -7.29 16.13
C SER A 209 3.29 -6.92 14.87
N PHE A 210 2.71 -7.10 13.69
CA PHE A 210 3.36 -6.66 12.44
C PHE A 210 2.56 -5.51 11.84
N ALA A 211 3.27 -4.56 11.25
CA ALA A 211 2.69 -3.43 10.55
C ALA A 211 3.17 -3.45 9.11
N PHE A 212 2.24 -3.45 8.17
CA PHE A 212 2.57 -3.43 6.75
C PHE A 212 2.54 -1.99 6.27
N THR A 213 3.73 -1.44 6.04
CA THR A 213 3.88 -0.13 5.44
C THR A 213 4.16 -0.34 3.96
N THR A 214 3.16 -0.18 3.11
CA THR A 214 3.45 -0.01 1.67
C THR A 214 4.33 1.21 1.51
N ALA A 215 5.15 1.25 0.45
CA ALA A 215 5.74 2.52 0.06
C ALA A 215 4.60 3.55 0.02
N PRO A 216 4.78 4.76 0.59
CA PRO A 216 3.80 5.81 0.39
C PRO A 216 3.54 5.86 -1.10
N ILE A 217 2.28 5.69 -1.48
CA ILE A 217 1.92 5.89 -2.87
C ILE A 217 2.22 7.36 -3.08
N ASP A 218 3.28 7.66 -3.84
CA ASP A 218 3.74 9.02 -4.10
C ASP A 218 2.76 9.66 -5.10
N PHE A 219 1.51 9.76 -4.65
CA PHE A 219 0.49 10.56 -5.27
C PHE A 219 0.48 11.86 -4.48
N THR A 220 0.79 12.95 -5.16
CA THR A 220 0.11 14.20 -4.86
C THR A 220 -1.37 13.96 -5.12
N LEU A 221 -2.12 13.46 -4.13
CA LEU A 221 -3.58 13.46 -4.20
C LEU A 221 -3.97 14.92 -4.47
N PRO A 222 -4.47 15.27 -5.67
CA PRO A 222 -5.09 16.57 -5.78
C PRO A 222 -6.27 16.58 -4.81
N PRO A 223 -6.73 17.74 -4.32
CA PRO A 223 -8.00 17.82 -3.62
C PRO A 223 -9.11 17.51 -4.64
N ALA A 224 -9.29 16.23 -4.99
CA ALA A 224 -10.24 15.78 -5.99
C ALA A 224 -11.58 15.48 -5.31
N ILE A 225 -12.21 16.54 -4.82
CA ILE A 225 -13.65 16.57 -4.64
C ILE A 225 -14.21 16.95 -6.01
N GLY A 226 -15.04 16.12 -6.65
CA GLY A 226 -15.61 16.55 -7.93
C GLY A 226 -16.20 15.48 -8.83
N ILE A 227 -16.02 14.19 -8.56
CA ILE A 227 -16.57 13.12 -9.42
C ILE A 227 -17.55 12.19 -8.68
N GLN A 228 -18.07 12.61 -7.52
CA GLN A 228 -19.18 11.93 -6.85
C GLN A 228 -20.37 11.72 -7.79
N GLY A 229 -20.92 10.51 -7.78
CA GLY A 229 -22.09 10.12 -8.57
C GLY A 229 -21.77 9.61 -9.97
N PHE A 230 -20.52 9.69 -10.44
CA PHE A 230 -20.12 9.01 -11.67
C PHE A 230 -19.74 7.55 -11.39
N VAL A 231 -20.07 6.67 -12.33
CA VAL A 231 -19.67 5.27 -12.35
C VAL A 231 -18.62 5.07 -13.45
N VAL A 232 -17.42 4.64 -13.07
CA VAL A 232 -16.31 4.40 -14.02
C VAL A 232 -16.07 2.90 -14.17
N ALA A 233 -16.17 2.40 -15.40
CA ALA A 233 -15.76 1.04 -15.72
C ALA A 233 -14.25 0.99 -16.03
N VAL A 234 -13.50 0.27 -15.20
CA VAL A 234 -12.06 0.04 -15.41
C VAL A 234 -11.85 -1.41 -15.84
N ASP A 235 -11.30 -1.57 -17.03
CA ASP A 235 -11.04 -2.85 -17.66
C ASP A 235 -9.55 -3.16 -17.64
N ALA A 236 -9.18 -4.23 -16.96
CA ALA A 236 -7.83 -4.77 -17.04
C ALA A 236 -7.77 -5.78 -18.19
N GLY A 237 -7.03 -5.44 -19.25
CA GLY A 237 -6.88 -6.30 -20.42
C GLY A 237 -6.45 -7.73 -20.07
N HIS A 238 -6.78 -8.69 -20.95
CA HIS A 238 -6.42 -10.12 -20.84
C HIS A 238 -6.95 -10.79 -19.56
N GLY A 239 -6.35 -11.91 -19.15
CA GLY A 239 -6.69 -12.65 -17.94
C GLY A 239 -6.93 -14.14 -18.16
N GLY A 240 -6.71 -14.92 -17.09
CA GLY A 240 -6.75 -16.37 -17.13
C GLY A 240 -5.58 -16.93 -17.95
N PRO A 241 -5.81 -17.94 -18.82
CA PRO A 241 -4.78 -18.51 -19.68
C PRO A 241 -4.21 -17.55 -20.73
N ASP A 242 -4.86 -16.41 -21.01
CA ASP A 242 -4.36 -15.38 -21.92
C ASP A 242 -3.43 -14.43 -21.17
N PRO A 243 -2.10 -14.50 -21.38
CA PRO A 243 -1.14 -13.63 -20.70
C PRO A 243 -1.09 -12.22 -21.31
N GLY A 244 -1.71 -12.01 -22.48
CA GLY A 244 -1.39 -10.90 -23.37
C GLY A 244 0.05 -10.99 -23.89
N ALA A 245 0.68 -9.85 -24.13
CA ALA A 245 2.09 -9.78 -24.44
C ALA A 245 2.95 -10.33 -23.28
N ILE A 246 4.05 -11.01 -23.64
CA ILE A 246 5.11 -11.37 -22.69
C ILE A 246 6.31 -10.50 -23.03
N GLY A 247 6.69 -9.64 -22.10
CA GLY A 247 7.76 -8.69 -22.31
C GLY A 247 9.13 -9.33 -22.36
N VAL A 248 10.11 -8.59 -22.90
CA VAL A 248 11.51 -9.03 -23.00
C VAL A 248 12.17 -9.31 -21.64
N ASN A 249 11.58 -8.80 -20.56
CA ASN A 249 11.98 -9.05 -19.17
C ASN A 249 11.08 -10.09 -18.45
N GLY A 250 10.22 -10.80 -19.17
CA GLY A 250 9.34 -11.83 -18.62
C GLY A 250 8.06 -11.31 -17.97
N LEU A 251 7.83 -10.00 -17.94
CA LEU A 251 6.57 -9.42 -17.48
C LEU A 251 5.41 -9.91 -18.36
N ARG A 252 4.29 -10.24 -17.72
CA ARG A 252 3.05 -10.63 -18.40
C ARG A 252 2.11 -9.44 -18.43
N GLU A 253 1.62 -9.09 -19.60
CA GLU A 253 0.73 -7.95 -19.80
C GLU A 253 -0.49 -7.99 -18.89
N LYS A 254 -1.14 -9.15 -18.78
CA LYS A 254 -2.32 -9.33 -17.91
C LYS A 254 -2.06 -8.93 -16.44
N ASN A 255 -0.84 -9.08 -15.95
CA ASN A 255 -0.49 -8.78 -14.55
C ASN A 255 -0.34 -7.26 -14.40
N ILE A 256 0.43 -6.62 -15.28
CA ILE A 256 0.63 -5.17 -15.23
C ILE A 256 -0.69 -4.42 -15.48
N ASN A 257 -1.47 -4.84 -16.48
CA ASN A 257 -2.79 -4.26 -16.76
C ASN A 257 -3.68 -4.29 -15.50
N PHE A 258 -3.65 -5.41 -14.77
CA PHE A 258 -4.42 -5.55 -13.54
C PHE A 258 -3.91 -4.66 -12.42
N THR A 259 -2.59 -4.59 -12.24
CA THR A 259 -1.94 -3.77 -11.21
C THR A 259 -2.22 -2.29 -11.43
N MET A 260 -2.10 -1.81 -12.67
CA MET A 260 -2.48 -0.45 -13.05
C MET A 260 -3.98 -0.19 -12.82
N ALA A 261 -4.85 -1.11 -13.23
CA ALA A 261 -6.29 -0.98 -13.07
C ALA A 261 -6.73 -0.91 -11.59
N LEU A 262 -6.13 -1.71 -10.70
CA LEU A 262 -6.40 -1.65 -9.26
C LEU A 262 -5.96 -0.33 -8.63
N LYS A 263 -4.79 0.19 -9.03
CA LYS A 263 -4.30 1.50 -8.57
C LYS A 263 -5.19 2.63 -9.08
N LEU A 264 -5.62 2.58 -10.35
CA LEU A 264 -6.54 3.56 -10.94
C LEU A 264 -7.89 3.55 -10.21
N ARG A 265 -8.43 2.36 -9.91
CA ARG A 265 -9.62 2.21 -9.08
C ARG A 265 -9.47 2.92 -7.74
N ALA A 266 -8.33 2.74 -7.05
CA ALA A 266 -8.12 3.36 -5.75
C ALA A 266 -8.18 4.89 -5.83
N LEU A 267 -7.56 5.49 -6.85
CA LEU A 267 -7.60 6.94 -7.07
C LEU A 267 -9.01 7.45 -7.39
N LEU A 268 -9.73 6.77 -8.28
CA LEU A 268 -11.09 7.14 -8.67
C LEU A 268 -12.07 7.05 -7.50
N VAL A 269 -11.98 5.99 -6.68
CA VAL A 269 -12.78 5.83 -5.45
C VAL A 269 -12.45 6.92 -4.44
N ALA A 270 -11.17 7.24 -4.24
CA ALA A 270 -10.74 8.30 -3.34
C ALA A 270 -11.28 9.68 -3.77
N ALA A 271 -11.44 9.91 -5.08
CA ALA A 271 -12.05 11.11 -5.64
C ALA A 271 -13.60 11.10 -5.64
N GLY A 272 -14.21 10.00 -5.18
CA GLY A 272 -15.64 9.86 -4.95
C GLY A 272 -16.44 9.18 -6.06
N ALA A 273 -15.81 8.67 -7.12
CA ALA A 273 -16.51 7.89 -8.14
C ALA A 273 -16.82 6.47 -7.63
N GLU A 274 -17.91 5.90 -8.12
CA GLU A 274 -18.11 4.45 -8.07
C GLU A 274 -17.27 3.80 -9.18
N VAL A 275 -16.60 2.69 -8.87
CA VAL A 275 -15.74 2.01 -9.84
C VAL A 275 -16.14 0.55 -9.98
N VAL A 276 -16.54 0.18 -11.19
CA VAL A 276 -16.77 -1.22 -11.57
C VAL A 276 -15.54 -1.74 -12.31
N MET A 277 -14.95 -2.81 -11.79
CA MET A 277 -13.86 -3.51 -12.46
C MET A 277 -14.46 -4.58 -13.38
N THR A 278 -14.00 -4.70 -14.63
CA THR A 278 -14.42 -5.84 -15.48
C THR A 278 -13.96 -7.16 -14.92
N ARG A 279 -12.73 -7.20 -14.37
CA ARG A 279 -12.23 -8.34 -13.60
C ARG A 279 -11.65 -7.94 -12.26
N VAL A 280 -11.86 -8.81 -11.27
CA VAL A 280 -11.31 -8.73 -9.91
C VAL A 280 -10.41 -9.94 -9.61
N GLY A 281 -9.81 -10.51 -10.64
CA GLY A 281 -8.92 -11.66 -10.52
C GLY A 281 -8.36 -12.09 -11.86
N ASP A 282 -7.63 -13.20 -11.85
CA ASP A 282 -7.02 -13.78 -13.04
C ASP A 282 -7.92 -14.84 -13.67
N TYR A 283 -8.90 -14.37 -14.45
CA TYR A 283 -9.82 -15.22 -15.20
C TYR A 283 -10.11 -14.60 -16.57
N THR A 284 -10.53 -15.45 -17.51
CA THR A 284 -10.87 -15.04 -18.86
C THR A 284 -12.23 -14.34 -18.88
N LEU A 285 -12.31 -13.25 -19.65
CA LEU A 285 -13.54 -12.56 -20.01
C LEU A 285 -13.56 -12.34 -21.51
N SER A 286 -14.66 -12.72 -22.15
CA SER A 286 -14.98 -12.32 -23.50
C SER A 286 -15.18 -10.81 -23.58
N ILE A 287 -15.08 -10.28 -24.81
CA ILE A 287 -15.34 -8.87 -25.09
C ILE A 287 -16.76 -8.47 -24.65
N ASP A 288 -17.74 -9.34 -24.87
CA ASP A 288 -19.14 -9.08 -24.50
C ASP A 288 -19.36 -9.05 -22.99
N GLU A 289 -18.68 -9.92 -22.23
CA GLU A 289 -18.77 -9.87 -20.77
C GLU A 289 -18.16 -8.58 -20.21
N ARG A 290 -17.02 -8.12 -20.75
CA ARG A 290 -16.40 -6.83 -20.34
C ARG A 290 -17.36 -5.66 -20.54
N ILE A 291 -18.00 -5.59 -21.71
CA ILE A 291 -18.97 -4.54 -22.05
C ILE A 291 -20.23 -4.69 -21.18
N GLY A 292 -20.73 -5.90 -21.02
CA GLY A 292 -21.92 -6.20 -20.22
C GLY A 292 -21.75 -5.78 -18.76
N ILE A 293 -20.58 -6.03 -18.16
CA ILE A 293 -20.27 -5.59 -16.79
C ILE A 293 -20.35 -4.06 -16.67
N ALA A 294 -19.77 -3.33 -17.61
CA ALA A 294 -19.81 -1.87 -17.62
C ALA A 294 -21.24 -1.33 -17.79
N HIS A 295 -22.01 -1.87 -18.74
CA HIS A 295 -23.37 -1.40 -19.01
C HIS A 295 -24.34 -1.75 -17.88
N ASN A 296 -24.23 -2.95 -17.31
CA ASN A 296 -25.09 -3.39 -16.19
C ASN A 296 -24.85 -2.57 -14.92
N ALA A 297 -23.65 -2.04 -14.72
CA ALA A 297 -23.33 -1.12 -13.64
C ALA A 297 -23.79 0.33 -13.91
N GLY A 298 -24.28 0.62 -15.12
CA GLY A 298 -24.62 1.99 -15.52
C GLY A 298 -23.39 2.90 -15.64
N ALA A 299 -22.24 2.36 -16.06
CA ALA A 299 -21.01 3.14 -16.19
C ALA A 299 -21.15 4.32 -17.16
N ASP A 300 -20.66 5.49 -16.76
CA ASP A 300 -20.62 6.71 -17.56
C ASP A 300 -19.48 6.70 -18.58
N LEU A 301 -18.41 5.96 -18.30
CA LEU A 301 -17.29 5.76 -19.20
C LEU A 301 -16.59 4.41 -18.97
N PHE A 302 -15.86 3.97 -20.00
CA PHE A 302 -15.09 2.73 -20.01
C PHE A 302 -13.61 3.01 -20.32
N VAL A 303 -12.70 2.55 -19.48
CA VAL A 303 -11.25 2.67 -19.68
C VAL A 303 -10.64 1.28 -19.64
N SER A 304 -10.11 0.82 -20.77
CA SER A 304 -9.33 -0.42 -20.86
C SER A 304 -7.84 -0.11 -20.80
N ILE A 305 -7.11 -0.82 -19.93
CA ILE A 305 -5.67 -0.66 -19.75
C ILE A 305 -4.96 -1.87 -20.35
N HIS A 306 -4.05 -1.58 -21.27
CA HIS A 306 -3.19 -2.53 -21.99
C HIS A 306 -1.72 -2.06 -22.00
N ASN A 307 -0.84 -2.99 -22.34
CA ASN A 307 0.57 -2.72 -22.62
C ASN A 307 1.00 -3.50 -23.86
N ASN A 308 1.41 -2.77 -24.88
CA ASN A 308 1.48 -3.25 -26.24
C ASN A 308 2.66 -4.21 -26.46
N ALA A 309 2.70 -4.81 -27.65
CA ALA A 309 3.89 -5.45 -28.18
C ALA A 309 3.95 -5.30 -29.70
N HIS A 310 5.17 -5.29 -30.23
CA HIS A 310 5.43 -5.16 -31.65
C HIS A 310 6.53 -6.13 -32.09
N PRO A 311 6.48 -6.70 -33.32
CA PRO A 311 7.52 -7.62 -33.80
C PRO A 311 8.93 -7.03 -33.82
N SER A 312 9.04 -5.72 -34.04
CA SER A 312 10.29 -4.97 -33.88
C SER A 312 10.39 -4.42 -32.46
N SER A 313 11.42 -4.84 -31.73
CA SER A 313 11.74 -4.35 -30.37
C SER A 313 12.20 -2.89 -30.34
N ALA A 314 12.41 -2.25 -31.49
CA ALA A 314 12.73 -0.82 -31.57
C ALA A 314 11.50 0.08 -31.42
N VAL A 315 10.28 -0.46 -31.48
CA VAL A 315 9.05 0.32 -31.31
C VAL A 315 8.72 0.44 -29.83
N SER A 316 8.78 1.66 -29.31
CA SER A 316 8.45 2.06 -27.93
C SER A 316 7.33 3.11 -27.89
N GLY A 317 6.98 3.61 -26.72
CA GLY A 317 6.07 4.73 -26.54
C GLY A 317 4.65 4.35 -26.14
N THR A 318 3.77 5.34 -26.08
CA THR A 318 2.37 5.18 -25.66
C THR A 318 1.40 5.42 -26.79
N GLN A 319 0.33 4.64 -26.83
CA GLN A 319 -0.82 4.86 -27.71
C GLN A 319 -2.09 4.95 -26.89
N THR A 320 -3.06 5.70 -27.39
CA THR A 320 -4.41 5.67 -26.84
C THR A 320 -5.39 5.53 -27.98
N PHE A 321 -6.29 4.56 -27.85
CA PHE A 321 -7.34 4.30 -28.80
C PHE A 321 -8.67 4.80 -28.22
N TYR A 322 -9.46 5.49 -29.04
CA TYR A 322 -10.78 5.98 -28.62
C TYR A 322 -11.91 5.30 -29.38
N GLY A 323 -13.03 5.06 -28.70
CA GLY A 323 -14.24 4.48 -29.28
C GLY A 323 -15.05 5.48 -30.10
N VAL A 324 -16.12 4.96 -30.71
CA VAL A 324 -16.98 5.74 -31.63
C VAL A 324 -18.04 6.59 -30.91
N THR A 325 -18.29 6.32 -29.62
CA THR A 325 -19.27 7.06 -28.82
C THR A 325 -18.81 8.50 -28.58
N LEU A 326 -19.73 9.46 -28.68
CA LEU A 326 -19.46 10.89 -28.46
C LEU A 326 -18.76 11.11 -27.11
N GLY A 327 -17.65 11.85 -27.13
CA GLY A 327 -16.85 12.13 -25.92
C GLY A 327 -15.64 11.22 -25.73
N SER A 328 -15.57 10.07 -26.41
CA SER A 328 -14.42 9.15 -26.36
C SER A 328 -13.12 9.82 -26.81
N PHE A 329 -13.16 10.61 -27.89
CA PHE A 329 -11.99 11.34 -28.37
C PHE A 329 -11.44 12.30 -27.31
N ASN A 330 -12.30 13.12 -26.69
CA ASN A 330 -11.87 14.07 -25.66
C ASN A 330 -11.36 13.34 -24.41
N LEU A 331 -11.99 12.23 -24.01
CA LEU A 331 -11.49 11.39 -22.92
C LEU A 331 -10.09 10.85 -23.23
N GLY A 332 -9.91 10.29 -24.42
CA GLY A 332 -8.64 9.77 -24.89
C GLY A 332 -7.58 10.86 -24.98
N HIS A 333 -7.92 12.04 -25.49
CA HIS A 333 -7.01 13.18 -25.55
C HIS A 333 -6.49 13.59 -24.16
N GLN A 334 -7.38 13.67 -23.17
CA GLN A 334 -7.02 14.10 -21.81
C GLN A 334 -6.10 13.11 -21.09
N VAL A 335 -6.30 11.81 -21.33
CA VAL A 335 -5.43 10.74 -20.80
C VAL A 335 -4.11 10.67 -21.59
N HIS A 336 -4.19 10.66 -22.91
CA HIS A 336 -3.04 10.49 -23.80
C HIS A 336 -1.98 11.59 -23.62
N ARG A 337 -2.39 12.86 -23.58
CA ARG A 337 -1.45 13.98 -23.41
C ARG A 337 -0.65 13.91 -22.10
N ARG A 338 -1.20 13.26 -21.07
CA ARG A 338 -0.54 13.07 -19.78
C ARG A 338 0.44 11.90 -19.81
N LEU A 339 0.07 10.81 -20.49
CA LEU A 339 0.99 9.68 -20.71
C LEU A 339 2.21 10.11 -21.52
N VAL A 340 2.01 10.90 -22.58
CA VAL A 340 3.10 11.53 -23.34
C VAL A 340 3.94 12.46 -22.44
N GLY A 341 3.29 13.17 -21.51
CA GLY A 341 3.95 14.02 -20.51
C GLY A 341 4.91 13.29 -19.56
N LEU A 342 4.89 11.96 -19.51
CA LEU A 342 5.84 11.14 -18.75
C LEU A 342 7.15 10.90 -19.51
N GLY A 343 7.30 11.41 -20.74
CA GLY A 343 8.48 11.23 -21.57
C GLY A 343 8.43 9.99 -22.48
N MET A 344 7.28 9.32 -22.57
CA MET A 344 7.05 8.23 -23.53
C MET A 344 7.05 8.78 -24.96
N GLU A 345 7.53 8.00 -25.93
CA GLU A 345 7.37 8.36 -27.35
C GLU A 345 5.88 8.45 -27.70
N ASP A 346 5.46 9.54 -28.35
CA ASP A 346 4.07 9.74 -28.76
C ASP A 346 3.78 8.92 -30.04
N LYS A 347 3.01 7.85 -29.88
CA LYS A 347 2.53 7.01 -30.99
C LYS A 347 1.07 7.30 -31.35
N GLY A 348 0.49 8.34 -30.77
CA GLY A 348 -0.76 8.96 -31.18
C GLY A 348 -2.01 8.56 -30.40
N LEU A 349 -2.99 9.46 -30.48
CA LEU A 349 -4.40 9.21 -30.17
C LEU A 349 -5.11 8.73 -31.44
N LEU A 350 -5.41 7.44 -31.48
CA LEU A 350 -5.82 6.73 -32.70
C LEU A 350 -7.26 6.23 -32.59
N ASN A 351 -7.93 6.07 -33.72
CA ASN A 351 -9.16 5.29 -33.79
C ASN A 351 -8.78 3.83 -34.12
N ALA A 352 -9.38 2.86 -33.42
CA ALA A 352 -9.24 1.44 -33.74
C ALA A 352 -10.57 0.69 -33.58
N ASN A 353 -10.74 -0.34 -34.40
CA ASN A 353 -11.92 -1.21 -34.38
C ASN A 353 -11.85 -2.30 -33.30
N PHE A 354 -11.34 -1.97 -32.10
CA PHE A 354 -11.29 -2.91 -30.99
C PHE A 354 -12.69 -3.16 -30.45
N GLY A 355 -13.04 -4.43 -30.22
CA GLY A 355 -14.39 -4.84 -29.85
C GLY A 355 -14.92 -4.11 -28.60
N VAL A 356 -14.08 -3.92 -27.58
CA VAL A 356 -14.45 -3.16 -26.36
C VAL A 356 -14.73 -1.67 -26.63
N LEU A 357 -14.17 -1.08 -27.69
CA LEU A 357 -14.33 0.33 -28.05
C LEU A 357 -15.49 0.58 -29.00
N VAL A 358 -15.70 -0.29 -29.99
CA VAL A 358 -16.71 -0.08 -31.03
C VAL A 358 -18.09 -0.64 -30.66
N ARG A 359 -18.15 -1.58 -29.72
CA ARG A 359 -19.41 -2.21 -29.29
C ARG A 359 -19.96 -1.63 -27.99
N THR A 360 -19.13 -0.92 -27.22
CA THR A 360 -19.60 -0.20 -26.03
C THR A 360 -20.35 1.06 -26.43
N LYS A 361 -21.51 1.30 -25.81
CA LYS A 361 -22.40 2.42 -26.11
C LYS A 361 -22.16 3.65 -25.22
N ILE A 362 -21.08 3.64 -24.46
CA ILE A 362 -20.64 4.71 -23.57
C ILE A 362 -19.27 5.23 -24.05
N PRO A 363 -18.87 6.46 -23.68
CA PRO A 363 -17.53 6.97 -23.95
C PRO A 363 -16.45 5.99 -23.51
N ALA A 364 -15.51 5.66 -24.40
CA ALA A 364 -14.56 4.58 -24.15
C ALA A 364 -13.18 4.83 -24.73
N ILE A 365 -12.16 4.40 -23.98
CA ILE A 365 -10.76 4.41 -24.41
C ILE A 365 -10.07 3.09 -24.08
N LEU A 366 -9.02 2.78 -24.84
CA LEU A 366 -8.05 1.74 -24.55
C LEU A 366 -6.66 2.37 -24.57
N THR A 367 -5.92 2.25 -23.48
CA THR A 367 -4.56 2.78 -23.39
C THR A 367 -3.54 1.67 -23.59
N GLU A 368 -2.55 1.93 -24.42
CA GLU A 368 -1.33 1.15 -24.51
C GLU A 368 -0.25 1.97 -23.82
N THR A 369 0.06 1.65 -22.56
CA THR A 369 0.90 2.51 -21.73
C THR A 369 2.37 2.49 -22.18
N GLY A 370 2.84 1.35 -22.68
CA GLY A 370 4.18 1.14 -23.25
C GLY A 370 4.24 -0.16 -24.05
N PHE A 371 5.34 -0.42 -24.75
CA PHE A 371 5.57 -1.67 -25.49
C PHE A 371 6.43 -2.65 -24.68
N LEU A 372 5.85 -3.76 -24.20
CA LEU A 372 6.57 -4.82 -23.48
C LEU A 372 7.65 -5.51 -24.33
N SER A 373 7.53 -5.44 -25.66
CA SER A 373 8.55 -5.93 -26.60
C SER A 373 9.79 -5.02 -26.69
N ASN A 374 9.68 -3.76 -26.26
CA ASN A 374 10.80 -2.83 -26.24
C ASN A 374 11.51 -2.88 -24.88
N PRO A 375 12.86 -3.03 -24.84
CA PRO A 375 13.59 -3.13 -23.59
C PRO A 375 13.46 -1.93 -22.65
N ASP A 376 13.41 -0.71 -23.17
CA ASP A 376 13.35 0.52 -22.37
C ASP A 376 11.95 0.69 -21.74
N ASP A 377 10.90 0.52 -22.55
CA ASP A 377 9.51 0.53 -22.07
C ASP A 377 9.26 -0.62 -21.08
N ALA A 378 9.75 -1.82 -21.35
CA ALA A 378 9.62 -2.95 -20.44
C ALA A 378 10.33 -2.70 -19.10
N ALA A 379 11.50 -2.03 -19.13
CA ALA A 379 12.21 -1.62 -17.92
C ALA A 379 11.45 -0.54 -17.14
N LEU A 380 10.77 0.39 -17.80
CA LEU A 380 9.88 1.36 -17.15
C LEU A 380 8.65 0.67 -16.55
N LEU A 381 8.00 -0.24 -17.28
CA LEU A 381 6.84 -0.99 -16.81
C LEU A 381 7.16 -1.96 -15.65
N ALA A 382 8.43 -2.28 -15.43
CA ALA A 382 8.89 -2.99 -14.24
C ALA A 382 9.04 -2.09 -13.00
N GLN A 383 9.05 -0.76 -13.18
CA GLN A 383 9.29 0.20 -12.10
C GLN A 383 7.97 0.67 -11.51
N GLU A 384 7.80 0.41 -10.22
CA GLU A 384 6.65 0.87 -9.42
C GLU A 384 6.43 2.39 -9.51
N THR A 385 7.51 3.18 -9.56
CA THR A 385 7.45 4.64 -9.72
C THR A 385 6.81 5.05 -11.05
N PHE A 386 7.22 4.44 -12.15
CA PHE A 386 6.65 4.70 -13.46
C PHE A 386 5.18 4.23 -13.53
N ILE A 387 4.86 3.05 -13.00
CA ILE A 387 3.47 2.56 -12.91
C ILE A 387 2.59 3.54 -12.14
N ASN A 388 3.06 4.10 -11.02
CA ASN A 388 2.30 5.09 -10.25
C ASN A 388 2.11 6.39 -11.05
N HIS A 389 3.14 6.91 -11.72
CA HIS A 389 2.99 8.08 -12.58
C HIS A 389 2.04 7.85 -13.77
N ALA A 390 2.12 6.69 -14.41
CA ALA A 390 1.21 6.31 -15.48
C ALA A 390 -0.24 6.24 -14.99
N VAL A 391 -0.48 5.61 -13.84
CA VAL A 391 -1.82 5.55 -13.24
C VAL A 391 -2.32 6.93 -12.82
N GLN A 392 -1.46 7.80 -12.29
CA GLN A 392 -1.81 9.19 -12.00
C GLN A 392 -2.22 9.94 -13.27
N ALA A 393 -1.48 9.76 -14.37
CA ALA A 393 -1.80 10.35 -15.67
C ALA A 393 -3.19 9.88 -16.19
N HIS A 394 -3.52 8.60 -16.03
CA HIS A 394 -4.86 8.09 -16.33
C HIS A 394 -5.92 8.76 -15.46
N PHE A 395 -5.72 8.78 -14.14
CA PHE A 395 -6.64 9.38 -13.18
C PHE A 395 -6.92 10.84 -13.49
N GLU A 396 -5.89 11.66 -13.68
CA GLU A 396 -6.06 13.09 -13.94
C GLU A 396 -6.76 13.36 -15.27
N GLY A 397 -6.48 12.56 -16.30
CA GLY A 397 -7.16 12.66 -17.59
C GLY A 397 -8.64 12.32 -17.50
N ILE A 398 -8.98 11.23 -16.79
CA ILE A 398 -10.36 10.82 -16.53
C ILE A 398 -11.08 11.85 -15.66
N HIS A 399 -10.43 12.30 -14.58
CA HIS A 399 -10.99 13.28 -13.64
C HIS A 399 -11.30 14.61 -14.33
N GLU A 400 -10.37 15.14 -15.12
CA GLU A 400 -10.61 16.36 -15.90
C GLU A 400 -11.80 16.20 -16.84
N TRP A 401 -11.86 15.09 -17.59
CA TRP A 401 -12.97 14.82 -18.49
C TRP A 401 -14.32 14.76 -17.74
N LEU A 402 -14.38 14.07 -16.60
CA LEU A 402 -15.59 13.96 -15.78
C LEU A 402 -16.05 15.30 -15.19
N VAL A 403 -15.11 16.11 -14.69
CA VAL A 403 -15.45 17.43 -14.11
C VAL A 403 -16.01 18.36 -15.18
N THR A 404 -15.53 18.30 -16.42
CA THR A 404 -16.08 19.11 -17.54
C THR A 404 -17.49 18.69 -17.99
N LYS A 405 -18.01 17.56 -17.49
CA LYS A 405 -19.32 17.01 -17.85
C LYS A 405 -20.41 17.32 -16.82
N ARG A 406 -20.07 17.88 -15.66
CA ARG A 406 -21.02 18.26 -14.62
C ARG A 406 -21.85 19.49 -14.97
#